data_AF-A0A429MK66-F1
#
_entry.id   AF-A0A429MK66-F1
#
_cell.length_a   1.000
_cell.length_b   1.000
_cell.length_c   1.000
_cell.angle_alpha   90.00
_cell.angle_beta   90.00
_cell.angle_gamma   90.00
#
_symmetry.space_group_name_H-M   'P 1'
#
loop_
_entity.id
_entity.type
_entity.pdbx_description
1 polymer ?
#
loop_
_entity_poly.entity_id
_entity_poly.type
_entity_poly.pdbx_seq_one_letter_code
_entity_poly.pdbx_strand_id
1 'polypeptide(L)'
;MIVTFISQCGKKAIPRTRRVLDAFADRIGDNTWQTVITEDGLLAVKKLLRKTVTKNTAVSCHWIRGRRRSELLWVVGNRNKFNEQGIVPVNTTKKSLAQNKWENDWHYLPLIKALVAVSALLHDWGKATVLFQQKLLSKNDQFKGDPLRHEWISCMLLNALVQSSGNTKSDEAWLKLLMNQTWDEELLKQTIVKNSDQSKVLDQLPPFAQLVAWLIVSHHRLPNL
;
A
#
# COMPACT_ATOMS: atom_id res chain seq x y z
N MET A 1 -7.74 5.82 -42.52
CA MET A 1 -6.55 4.94 -42.36
C MET A 1 -7.01 3.52 -42.06
N ILE A 2 -6.27 2.47 -42.49
CA ILE A 2 -6.59 1.08 -42.13
C ILE A 2 -5.81 0.72 -40.87
N VAL A 3 -6.50 0.35 -39.79
CA VAL A 3 -5.86 -0.03 -38.53
C VAL A 3 -6.20 -1.46 -38.14
N THR A 4 -5.26 -2.12 -37.47
CA THR A 4 -5.45 -3.43 -36.85
C THR A 4 -5.26 -3.29 -35.35
N PHE A 5 -6.19 -3.82 -34.57
CA PHE A 5 -6.09 -3.92 -33.11
C PHE A 5 -5.81 -5.37 -32.72
N ILE A 6 -4.83 -5.60 -31.86
CA ILE A 6 -4.47 -6.92 -31.35
C ILE A 6 -4.58 -6.90 -29.83
N SER A 7 -5.39 -7.80 -29.28
CA SER A 7 -5.61 -7.93 -27.83
C SER A 7 -4.83 -9.11 -27.25
N GLN A 8 -4.12 -8.85 -26.15
CA GLN A 8 -3.56 -9.85 -25.25
C GLN A 8 -4.15 -9.68 -23.83
N CYS A 9 -5.41 -9.21 -23.78
CA CYS A 9 -6.14 -9.02 -22.55
C CYS A 9 -6.40 -10.36 -21.82
N GLY A 10 -6.41 -10.31 -20.49
CA GLY A 10 -6.71 -11.46 -19.63
C GLY A 10 -7.89 -11.21 -18.68
N LYS A 11 -8.48 -12.31 -18.19
CA LYS A 11 -9.54 -12.28 -17.15
C LYS A 11 -10.70 -11.36 -17.57
N LYS A 12 -11.23 -10.56 -16.64
CA LYS A 12 -12.34 -9.62 -16.85
C LYS A 12 -12.03 -8.49 -17.84
N ALA A 13 -10.77 -8.29 -18.26
CA ALA A 13 -10.44 -7.30 -19.29
C ALA A 13 -10.85 -7.74 -20.70
N ILE A 14 -10.96 -9.05 -20.96
CA ILE A 14 -11.37 -9.60 -22.27
C ILE A 14 -12.75 -9.09 -22.67
N PRO A 15 -13.85 -9.36 -21.92
CA PRO A 15 -15.19 -8.93 -22.35
C PRO A 15 -15.33 -7.41 -22.44
N ARG A 16 -14.61 -6.65 -21.60
CA ARG A 16 -14.61 -5.18 -21.63
C ARG A 16 -13.96 -4.62 -22.89
N THR A 17 -12.79 -5.17 -23.24
CA THR A 17 -12.03 -4.75 -24.43
C THR A 17 -12.78 -5.12 -25.69
N ARG A 18 -13.34 -6.34 -25.75
CA ARG A 18 -14.16 -6.81 -26.86
C ARG A 18 -15.35 -5.88 -27.11
N ARG A 19 -16.12 -5.54 -26.06
CA ARG A 19 -17.24 -4.59 -26.17
C ARG A 19 -16.84 -3.25 -26.79
N VAL A 20 -15.66 -2.72 -26.45
CA VAL A 20 -15.18 -1.47 -27.05
C VAL A 20 -14.77 -1.70 -28.49
N LEU A 21 -13.94 -2.69 -28.81
CA LEU A 21 -13.43 -2.89 -30.17
C LEU A 21 -14.49 -3.35 -31.16
N ASP A 22 -15.41 -4.23 -30.76
CA ASP A 22 -16.52 -4.72 -31.59
C ASP A 22 -17.47 -3.59 -32.03
N ALA A 23 -17.52 -2.47 -31.31
CA ALA A 23 -18.35 -1.32 -31.67
C ALA A 23 -17.73 -0.40 -32.74
N PHE A 24 -16.42 -0.52 -32.99
CA PHE A 24 -15.68 0.37 -33.89
C PHE A 24 -14.95 -0.36 -35.02
N ALA A 25 -14.81 -1.68 -34.94
CA ALA A 25 -14.03 -2.45 -35.89
C ALA A 25 -14.56 -3.87 -36.06
N ASP A 26 -14.35 -4.43 -37.25
CA ASP A 26 -14.72 -5.79 -37.56
C ASP A 26 -13.75 -6.76 -36.90
N ARG A 27 -14.29 -7.74 -36.18
CA ARG A 27 -13.48 -8.79 -35.58
C ARG A 27 -13.09 -9.80 -36.66
N ILE A 28 -11.80 -9.90 -36.96
CA ILE A 28 -11.24 -10.80 -37.98
C ILE A 28 -10.50 -12.01 -37.39
N GLY A 29 -10.49 -12.13 -36.06
CA GLY A 29 -9.95 -13.29 -35.32
C GLY A 29 -10.29 -13.19 -33.84
N ASP A 30 -9.95 -14.21 -33.05
CA ASP A 30 -10.37 -14.31 -31.64
C ASP A 30 -10.02 -13.09 -30.78
N ASN A 31 -8.88 -12.47 -31.07
CA ASN A 31 -8.35 -11.30 -30.39
C ASN A 31 -7.81 -10.24 -31.37
N THR A 32 -8.35 -10.19 -32.58
CA THR A 32 -7.88 -9.29 -33.63
C THR A 32 -9.06 -8.60 -34.31
N TRP A 33 -8.93 -7.28 -34.50
CA TRP A 33 -9.91 -6.44 -35.18
C TRP A 33 -9.24 -5.61 -36.26
N GLN A 34 -9.97 -5.28 -37.31
CA GLN A 34 -9.50 -4.43 -38.37
C GLN A 34 -10.62 -3.50 -38.86
N THR A 35 -10.28 -2.26 -39.20
CA THR A 35 -11.25 -1.29 -39.71
C THR A 35 -10.58 -0.17 -40.50
N VAL A 36 -11.36 0.49 -41.35
CA VAL A 36 -11.03 1.80 -41.92
C VAL A 36 -11.58 2.87 -40.98
N ILE A 37 -10.71 3.63 -40.34
CA ILE A 37 -11.10 4.65 -39.34
C ILE A 37 -10.45 6.01 -39.62
N THR A 38 -11.07 7.08 -39.13
CA THR A 38 -10.47 8.43 -39.08
C THR A 38 -9.51 8.55 -37.89
N GLU A 39 -8.67 9.58 -37.89
CA GLU A 39 -7.77 9.84 -36.75
C GLU A 39 -8.56 10.14 -35.47
N ASP A 40 -9.60 10.96 -35.56
CA ASP A 40 -10.50 11.24 -34.43
C ASP A 40 -11.19 9.97 -33.91
N GLY A 41 -11.65 9.10 -34.81
CA GLY A 41 -12.21 7.80 -34.45
C GLY A 41 -11.19 6.94 -33.71
N LEU A 42 -9.94 6.92 -34.16
CA LEU A 42 -8.86 6.19 -33.50
C LEU A 42 -8.55 6.75 -32.11
N LEU A 43 -8.52 8.08 -31.95
CA LEU A 43 -8.35 8.74 -30.66
C LEU A 43 -9.51 8.44 -29.71
N ALA A 44 -10.74 8.39 -30.22
CA ALA A 44 -11.92 8.01 -29.44
C ALA A 44 -11.82 6.57 -28.93
N VAL A 45 -11.45 5.60 -29.80
CA VAL A 45 -11.21 4.21 -29.40
C VAL A 45 -10.14 4.13 -28.31
N LYS A 46 -9.00 4.80 -28.51
CA LYS A 46 -7.92 4.86 -27.51
C LYS A 46 -8.41 5.42 -26.17
N LYS A 47 -9.23 6.47 -26.19
CA LYS A 47 -9.81 7.07 -24.98
C LYS A 47 -10.76 6.11 -24.27
N LEU A 48 -11.61 5.39 -24.99
CA LEU A 48 -12.54 4.40 -24.42
C LEU A 48 -11.81 3.20 -23.82
N LEU A 49 -10.79 2.68 -24.50
CA LEU A 49 -9.94 1.61 -23.96
C LEU A 49 -9.22 2.06 -22.69
N ARG A 50 -8.71 3.30 -22.65
CA ARG A 50 -8.06 3.87 -21.45
C ARG A 50 -9.02 4.02 -20.27
N LYS A 51 -10.29 4.35 -20.49
CA LYS A 51 -11.30 4.45 -19.41
C LYS A 51 -11.58 3.11 -18.71
N THR A 52 -11.37 2.00 -19.40
CA THR A 52 -11.68 0.65 -18.90
C THR A 52 -10.43 -0.18 -18.63
N VAL A 53 -9.25 0.44 -18.68
CA VAL A 53 -7.96 -0.23 -18.55
C VAL A 53 -7.79 -0.80 -17.15
N THR A 54 -7.25 -2.01 -17.07
CA THR A 54 -6.86 -2.67 -15.82
C THR A 54 -5.47 -3.28 -16.00
N LYS A 55 -4.88 -3.84 -14.93
CA LYS A 55 -3.60 -4.56 -15.02
C LYS A 55 -3.59 -5.73 -16.03
N ASN A 56 -4.76 -6.26 -16.39
CA ASN A 56 -4.89 -7.34 -17.36
C ASN A 56 -5.29 -6.86 -18.76
N THR A 57 -5.44 -5.57 -18.99
CA THR A 57 -5.72 -5.02 -20.33
C THR A 57 -4.41 -4.89 -21.09
N ALA A 58 -4.35 -5.35 -22.34
CA ALA A 58 -3.21 -5.20 -23.22
C ALA A 58 -3.71 -5.19 -24.67
N VAL A 59 -3.68 -4.03 -25.32
CA VAL A 59 -4.12 -3.87 -26.72
C VAL A 59 -3.08 -3.07 -27.48
N SER A 60 -2.57 -3.61 -28.59
CA SER A 60 -1.74 -2.87 -29.55
C SER A 60 -2.56 -2.42 -30.75
N CYS A 61 -2.22 -1.26 -31.30
CA CYS A 61 -2.82 -0.70 -32.50
C CYS A 61 -1.76 -0.45 -33.56
N HIS A 62 -1.95 -1.05 -34.73
CA HIS A 62 -1.06 -0.92 -35.88
C HIS A 62 -1.76 -0.22 -37.02
N TRP A 63 -1.10 0.76 -37.63
CA TRP A 63 -1.53 1.34 -38.89
C TRP A 63 -0.89 0.59 -40.06
N ILE A 64 -1.72 0.10 -40.98
CA ILE A 64 -1.27 -0.45 -42.25
C ILE A 64 -1.01 0.71 -43.23
N ARG A 65 0.27 1.02 -43.46
CA ARG A 65 0.74 2.06 -44.38
C ARG A 65 0.77 1.60 -45.84
N GLY A 66 0.85 0.30 -46.07
CA GLY A 66 0.85 -0.32 -47.38
C GLY A 66 1.02 -1.83 -47.29
N ARG A 67 1.13 -2.52 -48.43
CA ARG A 67 1.12 -4.00 -48.50
C ARG A 67 2.19 -4.70 -47.64
N ARG A 68 3.34 -4.06 -47.40
CA ARG A 68 4.48 -4.62 -46.66
C ARG A 68 4.85 -3.82 -45.41
N ARG A 69 4.09 -2.79 -45.05
CA ARG A 69 4.46 -1.87 -43.96
C ARG A 69 3.29 -1.67 -43.00
N SER A 70 3.51 -2.06 -41.75
CA SER A 70 2.67 -1.71 -40.62
C SER A 70 3.51 -0.97 -39.57
N GLU A 71 2.88 0.00 -38.91
CA GLU A 71 3.53 0.86 -37.91
C GLU A 71 2.76 0.76 -36.60
N LEU A 72 3.45 0.52 -35.49
CA LEU A 72 2.82 0.56 -34.16
C LEU A 72 2.50 2.01 -33.82
N LEU A 73 1.21 2.32 -33.64
CA LEU A 73 0.79 3.65 -33.20
C LEU A 73 0.81 3.79 -31.69
N TRP A 74 0.30 2.77 -30.98
CA TRP A 74 0.24 2.79 -29.52
C TRP A 74 -0.11 1.43 -28.93
N VAL A 75 0.17 1.29 -27.64
CA VAL A 75 -0.31 0.21 -26.78
C VAL A 75 -1.10 0.79 -25.62
N VAL A 76 -2.26 0.20 -25.31
CA VAL A 76 -3.07 0.50 -24.11
C VAL A 76 -2.95 -0.65 -23.11
N GLY A 77 -2.58 -0.32 -21.88
CA GLY A 77 -2.43 -1.26 -20.77
C GLY A 77 -1.04 -1.87 -20.68
N ASN A 78 -0.96 -3.16 -20.40
CA ASN A 78 0.27 -3.89 -20.13
C ASN A 78 1.11 -4.08 -21.41
N ARG A 79 2.18 -3.31 -21.54
CA ARG A 79 3.13 -3.37 -22.66
C ARG A 79 3.94 -4.65 -22.70
N ASN A 80 4.13 -5.33 -21.56
CA ASN A 80 4.94 -6.56 -21.46
C ASN A 80 4.32 -7.76 -22.20
N LYS A 81 3.10 -7.59 -22.73
CA LYS A 81 2.45 -8.57 -23.62
C LYS A 81 2.88 -8.45 -25.08
N PHE A 82 3.66 -7.44 -25.41
CA PHE A 82 4.13 -7.18 -26.76
C PHE A 82 5.64 -6.89 -26.76
N ASN A 83 6.30 -7.10 -27.89
CA ASN A 83 7.65 -6.59 -28.11
C ASN A 83 7.64 -5.08 -28.44
N GLU A 84 8.80 -4.52 -28.75
CA GLU A 84 8.95 -3.09 -29.07
C GLU A 84 8.11 -2.63 -30.28
N GLN A 85 7.87 -3.53 -31.24
CA GLN A 85 6.99 -3.27 -32.39
C GLN A 85 5.51 -3.59 -32.12
N GLY A 86 5.13 -3.91 -30.88
CA GLY A 86 3.74 -4.20 -30.52
C GLY A 86 3.26 -5.58 -30.97
N ILE A 87 4.18 -6.46 -31.38
CA ILE A 87 3.91 -7.82 -31.86
C ILE A 87 3.86 -8.76 -30.65
N VAL A 88 2.95 -9.73 -30.69
CA VAL A 88 2.79 -10.74 -29.64
C VAL A 88 3.98 -11.70 -29.69
N PRO A 89 4.73 -11.87 -28.58
CA PRO A 89 5.82 -12.84 -28.53
C PRO A 89 5.26 -14.27 -28.61
N VAL A 90 5.83 -15.09 -29.50
CA VAL A 90 5.38 -16.48 -29.72
C VAL A 90 6.15 -17.50 -28.88
N ASN A 91 7.39 -17.18 -28.52
CA ASN A 91 8.26 -18.04 -27.71
C ASN A 91 8.55 -17.36 -26.38
N THR A 92 8.61 -18.16 -25.31
CA THR A 92 9.00 -17.68 -23.99
C THR A 92 10.17 -18.50 -23.47
N THR A 93 11.21 -17.83 -23.01
CA THR A 93 12.33 -18.45 -22.29
C THR A 93 12.18 -18.13 -20.82
N LYS A 94 12.28 -19.14 -19.96
CA LYS A 94 12.35 -18.94 -18.51
C LYS A 94 13.81 -18.94 -18.10
N LYS A 95 14.32 -17.79 -17.65
CA LYS A 95 15.57 -17.75 -16.90
C LYS A 95 15.25 -18.03 -15.44
N SER A 96 15.95 -18.97 -14.81
CA SER A 96 15.81 -19.16 -13.37
C SER A 96 16.38 -17.93 -12.67
N LEU A 97 15.50 -17.13 -12.06
CA LEU A 97 15.85 -15.94 -11.31
C LEU A 97 16.19 -16.26 -9.84
N ALA A 98 16.47 -17.52 -9.51
CA ALA A 98 16.78 -17.95 -8.13
C ALA A 98 18.00 -17.22 -7.52
N GLN A 99 18.78 -16.49 -8.33
CA GLN A 99 19.89 -15.66 -7.90
C GLN A 99 19.61 -14.15 -7.88
N ASN A 100 18.41 -13.68 -8.26
CA ASN A 100 18.08 -12.26 -8.23
C ASN A 100 17.75 -11.81 -6.80
N LYS A 101 18.80 -11.56 -6.01
CA LYS A 101 18.78 -10.68 -4.83
C LYS A 101 18.35 -9.23 -5.15
N TRP A 102 18.10 -8.90 -6.43
CA TRP A 102 17.98 -7.55 -6.97
C TRP A 102 16.57 -7.16 -7.47
N GLU A 103 15.55 -8.01 -7.38
CA GLU A 103 14.20 -7.62 -7.83
C GLU A 103 13.38 -6.88 -6.78
N ASN A 104 13.86 -6.85 -5.53
CA ASN A 104 13.21 -6.09 -4.48
C ASN A 104 14.28 -5.51 -3.55
N ASP A 105 14.72 -4.28 -3.85
CA ASP A 105 15.67 -3.50 -3.02
C ASP A 105 15.06 -3.09 -1.66
N TRP A 106 13.88 -3.62 -1.33
CA TRP A 106 13.16 -3.48 -0.08
C TRP A 106 13.77 -4.35 1.03
N HIS A 107 15.09 -4.24 1.22
CA HIS A 107 15.85 -4.99 2.23
C HIS A 107 15.27 -4.84 3.64
N TYR A 108 14.74 -3.66 3.96
CA TYR A 108 14.15 -3.35 5.27
C TYR A 108 12.65 -3.64 5.37
N LEU A 109 11.98 -4.14 4.32
CA LEU A 109 10.53 -4.35 4.37
C LEU A 109 10.06 -5.28 5.50
N PRO A 110 10.75 -6.40 5.82
CA PRO A 110 10.38 -7.21 6.98
C PRO A 110 10.43 -6.42 8.29
N LEU A 111 11.45 -5.58 8.47
CA LEU A 111 11.61 -4.74 9.65
C LEU A 111 10.53 -3.65 9.72
N ILE A 112 10.28 -2.94 8.61
CA ILE A 112 9.22 -1.92 8.50
C ILE A 112 7.86 -2.55 8.81
N LYS A 113 7.57 -3.75 8.29
CA LYS A 113 6.34 -4.47 8.60
C LYS A 113 6.20 -4.77 10.09
N ALA A 114 7.26 -5.26 10.73
CA ALA A 114 7.24 -5.55 12.17
C ALA A 114 7.03 -4.26 12.99
N LEU A 115 7.78 -3.20 12.68
CA LEU A 115 7.68 -1.89 13.33
C LEU A 115 6.26 -1.31 13.22
N VAL A 116 5.69 -1.30 12.02
CA VAL A 116 4.34 -0.78 11.77
C VAL A 116 3.29 -1.65 12.45
N ALA A 117 3.45 -2.98 12.45
CA ALA A 117 2.51 -3.89 13.12
C ALA A 117 2.47 -3.65 14.63
N VAL A 118 3.63 -3.57 15.28
CA VAL A 118 3.72 -3.28 16.72
C VAL A 118 3.15 -1.90 17.03
N SER A 119 3.51 -0.88 16.25
CA SER A 119 2.99 0.48 16.43
C SER A 119 1.47 0.53 16.26
N ALA A 120 0.91 -0.16 15.27
CA ALA A 120 -0.53 -0.22 15.02
C ALA A 120 -1.29 -0.91 16.16
N LEU A 121 -0.71 -1.93 16.81
CA LEU A 121 -1.33 -2.58 17.96
C LEU A 121 -1.38 -1.66 19.19
N LEU A 122 -0.39 -0.77 19.34
CA LEU A 122 -0.22 0.04 20.54
C LEU A 122 -0.68 1.50 20.39
N HIS A 123 -0.91 2.01 19.17
CA HIS A 123 -1.14 3.44 18.94
C HIS A 123 -2.32 4.03 19.71
N ASP A 124 -3.37 3.23 19.89
CA ASP A 124 -4.62 3.62 20.54
C ASP A 124 -4.77 3.05 21.96
N TRP A 125 -3.69 2.51 22.55
CA TRP A 125 -3.75 1.94 23.91
C TRP A 125 -4.27 2.96 24.94
N GLY A 126 -3.92 4.24 24.78
CA GLY A 126 -4.42 5.34 25.62
C GLY A 126 -5.92 5.61 25.54
N LYS A 127 -6.64 5.07 24.54
CA LYS A 127 -8.11 5.15 24.48
C LYS A 127 -8.78 4.32 25.55
N ALA A 128 -8.07 3.39 26.20
CA ALA A 128 -8.59 2.60 27.32
C ALA A 128 -8.81 3.42 28.61
N THR A 129 -8.46 4.72 28.61
CA THR A 129 -8.67 5.59 29.76
C THR A 129 -10.14 5.88 30.02
N VAL A 130 -10.49 6.03 31.31
CA VAL A 130 -11.86 6.31 31.77
C VAL A 130 -12.44 7.54 31.07
N LEU A 131 -11.66 8.63 30.96
CA LEU A 131 -12.09 9.86 30.29
C LEU A 131 -12.44 9.64 28.81
N PHE A 132 -11.59 8.92 28.07
CA PHE A 132 -11.81 8.64 26.65
C PHE A 132 -13.03 7.73 26.44
N GLN A 133 -13.20 6.71 27.28
CA GLN A 133 -14.36 5.81 27.22
C GLN A 133 -15.67 6.52 27.60
N GLN A 134 -15.67 7.38 28.62
CA GLN A 134 -16.84 8.19 28.99
C GLN A 134 -17.23 9.17 27.86
N LYS A 135 -16.25 9.73 27.16
CA LYS A 135 -16.47 10.57 25.99
C LYS A 135 -17.15 9.82 24.84
N LEU A 136 -16.79 8.55 24.60
CA LEU A 136 -17.47 7.70 23.60
C LEU A 136 -18.93 7.39 23.97
N LEU A 137 -19.23 7.26 25.27
CA LEU A 137 -20.57 6.95 25.78
C LEU A 137 -21.47 8.18 25.94
N SER A 138 -20.88 9.38 26.08
CA SER A 138 -21.61 10.64 26.21
C SER A 138 -22.35 10.97 24.92
N LYS A 139 -23.69 11.09 25.01
CA LYS A 139 -24.55 11.58 23.91
C LYS A 139 -24.58 13.11 23.78
N ASN A 140 -23.96 13.84 24.69
CA ASN A 140 -23.96 15.31 24.68
C ASN A 140 -22.82 15.84 23.80
N ASP A 141 -23.18 16.52 22.71
CA ASP A 141 -22.33 17.10 21.65
C ASP A 141 -21.43 18.28 22.09
N GLN A 142 -21.27 18.53 23.38
CA GLN A 142 -20.26 19.50 23.81
C GLN A 142 -18.88 18.87 23.61
N PHE A 143 -18.22 19.25 22.51
CA PHE A 143 -16.84 18.91 22.18
C PHE A 143 -15.91 19.21 23.37
N LYS A 144 -15.69 18.20 24.22
CA LYS A 144 -14.64 18.22 25.24
C LYS A 144 -13.39 17.60 24.63
N GLY A 145 -12.40 18.45 24.37
CA GLY A 145 -11.04 18.00 24.09
C GLY A 145 -10.52 17.21 25.30
N ASP A 146 -9.82 16.12 25.06
CA ASP A 146 -9.20 15.36 26.15
C ASP A 146 -8.00 16.18 26.68
N PRO A 147 -7.82 16.31 28.02
CA PRO A 147 -6.71 17.09 28.58
C PRO A 147 -5.34 16.60 28.12
N LEU A 148 -5.21 15.29 27.95
CA LEU A 148 -4.07 14.64 27.32
C LEU A 148 -4.58 13.84 26.12
N ARG A 149 -3.88 13.97 25.00
CA ARG A 149 -4.22 13.23 23.79
C ARG A 149 -3.90 11.74 23.99
N HIS A 150 -4.76 10.86 23.47
CA HIS A 150 -4.65 9.42 23.72
C HIS A 150 -3.35 8.83 23.17
N GLU A 151 -2.81 9.38 22.08
CA GLU A 151 -1.50 9.00 21.55
C GLU A 151 -0.35 9.24 22.55
N TRP A 152 -0.41 10.31 23.34
CA TRP A 152 0.59 10.58 24.38
C TRP A 152 0.47 9.58 25.53
N ILE A 153 -0.77 9.25 25.92
CA ILE A 153 -1.04 8.24 26.94
C ILE A 153 -0.55 6.86 26.46
N SER A 154 -0.73 6.51 25.19
CA SER A 154 -0.18 5.29 24.58
C SER A 154 1.35 5.24 24.70
N CYS A 155 2.05 6.36 24.45
CA CYS A 155 3.50 6.44 24.66
C CYS A 155 3.89 6.27 26.13
N MET A 156 3.12 6.83 27.07
CA MET A 156 3.36 6.63 28.51
C MET A 156 3.21 5.17 28.93
N LEU A 157 2.21 4.46 28.40
CA LEU A 157 2.00 3.03 28.63
C LEU A 157 3.14 2.19 28.05
N LEU A 158 3.59 2.49 26.83
CA LEU A 158 4.75 1.85 26.22
C LEU A 158 6.02 2.08 27.06
N ASN A 159 6.26 3.30 27.51
CA ASN A 159 7.39 3.60 28.38
C ASN A 159 7.30 2.81 29.69
N ALA A 160 6.15 2.80 30.35
CA ALA A 160 5.95 2.01 31.57
C ALA A 160 6.23 0.52 31.35
N LEU A 161 5.84 -0.04 30.20
CA LEU A 161 6.12 -1.42 29.83
C LEU A 161 7.63 -1.67 29.69
N VAL A 162 8.34 -0.76 29.02
CA VAL A 162 9.80 -0.82 28.90
C VAL A 162 10.47 -0.74 30.27
N GLN A 163 10.04 0.16 31.14
CA GLN A 163 10.59 0.30 32.49
C GLN A 163 10.33 -0.96 33.34
N SER A 164 9.13 -1.55 33.23
CA SER A 164 8.78 -2.79 33.96
C SER A 164 9.57 -4.02 33.50
N SER A 165 10.22 -3.97 32.34
CA SER A 165 11.04 -5.08 31.82
C SER A 165 12.35 -5.31 32.58
N GLY A 166 12.73 -4.38 33.46
CA GLY A 166 13.98 -4.44 34.23
C GLY A 166 15.24 -4.08 33.43
N ASN A 167 15.14 -3.90 32.11
CA ASN A 167 16.25 -3.45 31.27
C ASN A 167 15.78 -2.47 30.18
N THR A 168 15.92 -1.18 30.49
CA THR A 168 15.52 -0.06 29.61
C THR A 168 16.42 0.16 28.41
N LYS A 169 17.55 -0.56 28.31
CA LYS A 169 18.49 -0.46 27.20
C LYS A 169 18.28 -1.55 26.14
N SER A 170 17.46 -2.55 26.39
CA SER A 170 17.25 -3.69 25.50
C SER A 170 15.81 -3.80 25.04
N ASP A 171 15.59 -3.74 23.73
CA ASP A 171 14.28 -4.00 23.14
C ASP A 171 13.80 -5.45 23.38
N GLU A 172 14.72 -6.39 23.50
CA GLU A 172 14.39 -7.80 23.75
C GLU A 172 13.64 -7.98 25.08
N ALA A 173 13.94 -7.18 26.09
CA ALA A 173 13.39 -7.32 27.43
C ALA A 173 11.87 -7.08 27.46
N TRP A 174 11.42 -5.93 26.92
CA TRP A 174 9.99 -5.59 26.89
C TRP A 174 9.22 -6.39 25.84
N LEU A 175 9.86 -6.75 24.72
CA LEU A 175 9.26 -7.64 23.73
C LEU A 175 8.99 -9.03 24.32
N LYS A 176 9.92 -9.57 25.13
CA LYS A 176 9.69 -10.83 25.86
C LYS A 176 8.50 -10.77 26.82
N LEU A 177 8.29 -9.63 27.49
CA LEU A 177 7.11 -9.47 28.34
C LEU A 177 5.80 -9.60 27.53
N LEU A 178 5.74 -9.00 26.34
CA LEU A 178 4.58 -9.12 25.46
C LEU A 178 4.42 -10.54 24.89
N MET A 179 5.52 -11.15 24.42
CA MET A 179 5.50 -12.50 23.86
C MET A 179 5.05 -13.55 24.89
N ASN A 180 5.52 -13.42 26.13
CA ASN A 180 5.22 -14.36 27.21
C ASN A 180 3.95 -13.98 27.99
N GLN A 181 3.34 -12.82 27.70
CA GLN A 181 2.18 -12.29 28.42
C GLN A 181 2.43 -12.13 29.93
N THR A 182 3.65 -11.80 30.32
CA THR A 182 4.09 -11.67 31.72
C THR A 182 4.11 -10.22 32.20
N TRP A 183 3.43 -9.31 31.52
CA TRP A 183 3.28 -7.91 31.93
C TRP A 183 2.06 -7.76 32.85
N ASP A 184 2.11 -6.79 33.77
CA ASP A 184 1.08 -6.57 34.79
C ASP A 184 0.55 -5.13 34.67
N GLU A 185 -0.76 -4.97 34.44
CA GLU A 185 -1.41 -3.68 34.27
C GLU A 185 -1.26 -2.77 35.50
N GLU A 186 -1.35 -3.33 36.69
CA GLU A 186 -1.28 -2.59 37.95
C GLU A 186 0.15 -2.09 38.18
N LEU A 187 1.15 -2.91 37.81
CA LEU A 187 2.55 -2.48 37.78
C LEU A 187 2.79 -1.34 36.78
N LEU A 188 2.17 -1.39 35.59
CA LEU A 188 2.27 -0.30 34.61
C LEU A 188 1.70 1.00 35.16
N LYS A 189 0.50 0.96 35.74
CA LYS A 189 -0.13 2.14 36.39
C LYS A 189 0.76 2.71 37.48
N GLN A 190 1.30 1.87 38.36
CA GLN A 190 2.22 2.30 39.42
C GLN A 190 3.49 2.93 38.85
N THR A 191 4.04 2.37 37.77
CA THR A 191 5.24 2.89 37.10
C THR A 191 4.98 4.27 36.50
N ILE A 192 3.81 4.48 35.89
CA ILE A 192 3.40 5.80 35.37
C ILE A 192 3.30 6.84 36.48
N VAL A 193 2.72 6.48 37.63
CA VAL A 193 2.55 7.40 38.77
C VAL A 193 3.89 7.69 39.47
N LYS A 194 4.79 6.70 39.56
CA LYS A 194 6.12 6.86 40.18
C LYS A 194 7.06 7.73 39.33
N ASN A 195 6.94 7.69 38.01
CA ASN A 195 7.72 8.54 37.12
C ASN A 195 7.22 9.99 37.21
N SER A 196 7.95 10.80 37.99
CA SER A 196 7.61 12.19 38.26
C SER A 196 7.76 13.11 37.04
N ASP A 197 8.66 12.78 36.11
CA ASP A 197 8.92 13.59 34.91
C ASP A 197 8.23 12.99 33.67
N GLN A 198 6.94 13.30 33.54
CA GLN A 198 6.12 12.90 32.38
C GLN A 198 6.51 13.63 31.09
N SER A 199 7.47 14.56 31.12
CA SER A 199 7.98 15.21 29.90
C SER A 199 9.03 14.36 29.17
N LYS A 200 9.63 13.36 29.84
CA LYS A 200 10.73 12.52 29.32
C LYS A 200 10.30 11.12 28.88
N VAL A 201 9.04 10.97 28.46
CA VAL A 201 8.46 9.67 28.06
C VAL A 201 9.24 9.03 26.91
N LEU A 202 9.86 9.83 26.04
CA LEU A 202 10.63 9.36 24.89
C LEU A 202 12.13 9.19 25.17
N ASP A 203 12.66 9.79 26.24
CA ASP A 203 14.11 9.89 26.50
C ASP A 203 14.71 8.62 27.16
N GLN A 204 13.87 7.65 27.55
CA GLN A 204 14.28 6.45 28.28
C GLN A 204 13.83 5.14 27.62
N LEU A 205 13.74 5.15 26.30
CA LEU A 205 13.34 3.99 25.51
C LEU A 205 14.54 3.40 24.75
N PRO A 206 14.62 2.08 24.57
CA PRO A 206 15.57 1.45 23.65
C PRO A 206 15.20 1.77 22.18
N PRO A 207 16.11 1.58 21.20
CA PRO A 207 15.96 2.12 19.86
C PRO A 207 14.67 1.72 19.11
N PHE A 208 14.24 0.46 19.20
CA PHE A 208 13.01 0.02 18.52
C PHE A 208 11.78 0.57 19.23
N ALA A 209 11.75 0.59 20.57
CA ALA A 209 10.68 1.25 21.32
C ALA A 209 10.60 2.77 21.05
N GLN A 210 11.72 3.46 20.83
CA GLN A 210 11.71 4.87 20.42
C GLN A 210 11.02 5.07 19.07
N LEU A 211 11.35 4.23 18.08
CA LEU A 211 10.72 4.30 16.75
C LEU A 211 9.21 3.98 16.83
N VAL A 212 8.84 2.99 17.63
CA VAL A 212 7.42 2.67 17.90
C VAL A 212 6.73 3.85 18.57
N ALA A 213 7.32 4.43 19.62
CA ALA A 213 6.77 5.59 20.31
C ALA A 213 6.63 6.81 19.39
N TRP A 214 7.59 7.03 18.49
CA TRP A 214 7.53 8.09 17.50
C TRP A 214 6.35 7.89 16.54
N LEU A 215 6.18 6.68 15.99
CA LEU A 215 5.02 6.36 15.14
C LEU A 215 3.69 6.51 15.87
N ILE A 216 3.65 6.15 17.15
CA ILE A 216 2.46 6.31 18.00
C ILE A 216 2.16 7.79 18.20
N VAL A 217 3.11 8.61 18.67
CA VAL A 217 2.79 10.03 18.96
C VAL A 217 2.47 10.81 17.68
N SER A 218 3.03 10.42 16.54
CA SER A 218 2.89 11.16 15.28
C SER A 218 1.73 10.72 14.38
N HIS A 219 0.91 9.72 14.77
CA HIS A 219 -0.05 9.12 13.84
C HIS A 219 -1.24 10.04 13.46
N HIS A 220 -1.61 10.98 14.33
CA HIS A 220 -2.61 12.02 14.02
C HIS A 220 -1.98 13.28 13.44
N ARG A 221 -0.85 13.70 14.01
CA ARG A 221 -0.13 14.92 13.66
C ARG A 221 1.31 14.78 14.11
N LEU A 222 2.25 15.33 13.35
CA LEU A 222 3.64 15.46 13.80
C LEU A 222 3.70 16.33 15.08
N PRO A 223 4.51 15.95 16.09
CA PRO A 223 4.79 16.81 17.23
C PRO A 223 5.34 18.15 16.75
N ASN A 224 4.81 19.26 17.27
CA ASN A 224 5.40 20.57 17.03
C ASN A 224 6.60 20.72 17.98
N LEU A 225 7.77 21.06 17.42
CA LEU A 225 8.95 21.46 18.18
C LEU A 225 8.73 22.82 18.87
#